data_AF-A0A7Y9ME02-F1
#
_entry.id   AF-A0A7Y9ME02-F1
#
_cell.length_a   1.000
_cell.length_b   1.000
_cell.length_c   1.000
_cell.angle_alpha   90.00
_cell.angle_beta   90.00
_cell.angle_gamma   90.00
#
_symmetry.space_group_name_H-M   'P 1'
#
loop_
_entity.id
_entity.type
_entity.pdbx_description
1 polymer ?
#
loop_
_entity_poly.entity_id
_entity_poly.type
_entity_poly.pdbx_seq_one_letter_code
_entity_poly.pdbx_strand_id
1 'polypeptide(L)'
;MAEVNTSAGRHGGPKVPRLVLSRLSAGSPQTGLMEAFTKSRQDAPVGFFEAEAAGLDWLTAAHGARTVAVIDVAPGRIRLEWVPEVPPTRTAARAFGSALARTHAAGARSFGAPPDGWVGPLFIGRRPMASAEDATWGGFYARDRVLPFVALAEEAGTIDDAEARDIRRACERIAAGDFDDDEPPARIHGDLWAGNVLWSHDGVVLIDPAAHGGHRETDLAMLHLFGCPYLDDVIEGYRSDGDLATDYERRIPLHQLHPLAVHAAGHGRHYGRALHDAALVVLEL
;
A
#
# COMPACT_ATOMS: atom_id res chain seq x y z
N MET A 1 -7.45 -31.13 11.55
CA MET A 1 -8.72 -30.47 11.18
C MET A 1 -9.37 -29.94 12.44
N ALA A 2 -9.38 -28.63 12.64
CA ALA A 2 -10.19 -27.95 13.63
C ALA A 2 -10.37 -26.50 13.14
N GLU A 3 -11.54 -26.19 12.59
CA GLU A 3 -11.96 -24.82 12.30
C GLU A 3 -12.37 -24.17 13.62
N VAL A 4 -11.66 -23.12 14.04
CA VAL A 4 -12.13 -22.26 15.14
C VAL A 4 -12.92 -21.12 14.50
N ASN A 5 -14.25 -21.25 14.55
CA ASN A 5 -15.21 -20.28 14.07
C ASN A 5 -15.66 -19.40 15.26
N THR A 6 -15.33 -18.10 15.24
CA THR A 6 -15.88 -17.14 16.19
C THR A 6 -16.74 -16.12 15.43
N SER A 7 -18.06 -16.18 15.67
CA SER A 7 -19.03 -15.19 15.19
C SER A 7 -20.12 -14.91 16.22
N ALA A 8 -20.33 -13.63 16.56
CA ALA A 8 -21.60 -13.04 17.02
C ALA A 8 -21.44 -11.50 16.93
N GLY A 9 -22.35 -10.68 16.40
CA GLY A 9 -23.61 -10.88 15.70
C GLY A 9 -24.20 -9.53 15.19
N ARG A 10 -25.07 -9.63 14.18
CA ARG A 10 -26.15 -8.73 13.72
C ARG A 10 -25.83 -7.28 13.29
N HIS A 11 -25.90 -7.02 11.97
CA HIS A 11 -26.80 -6.04 11.31
C HIS A 11 -26.85 -6.33 9.79
N GLY A 12 -28.05 -6.29 9.20
CA GLY A 12 -28.35 -6.76 7.83
C GLY A 12 -28.05 -5.72 6.75
N GLY A 13 -26.78 -5.61 6.37
CA GLY A 13 -26.36 -5.08 5.07
C GLY A 13 -26.10 -6.22 4.07
N PRO A 14 -25.93 -5.92 2.76
CA PRO A 14 -25.50 -6.94 1.79
C PRO A 14 -24.24 -7.63 2.31
N LYS A 15 -24.27 -8.96 2.39
CA LYS A 15 -23.13 -9.77 2.84
C LYS A 15 -21.99 -9.58 1.85
N VAL A 16 -21.05 -8.71 2.18
CA VAL A 16 -19.77 -8.62 1.47
C VAL A 16 -19.06 -9.96 1.66
N PRO A 17 -18.67 -10.69 0.60
CA PRO A 17 -17.95 -11.93 0.74
C PRO A 17 -16.66 -11.72 1.55
N ARG A 18 -16.45 -12.56 2.56
CA ARG A 18 -15.31 -12.47 3.47
C ARG A 18 -14.10 -13.11 2.80
N LEU A 19 -12.93 -12.46 2.92
CA LEU A 19 -11.67 -13.09 2.53
C LEU A 19 -11.45 -14.30 3.44
N VAL A 20 -11.30 -15.48 2.86
CA VAL A 20 -11.00 -16.69 3.64
C VAL A 20 -9.49 -16.83 3.69
N LEU A 21 -8.96 -16.82 4.92
CA LEU A 21 -7.55 -17.01 5.21
C LEU A 21 -7.38 -18.36 5.87
N SER A 22 -6.51 -19.20 5.32
CA SER A 22 -6.23 -20.51 5.91
C SER A 22 -4.73 -20.81 5.90
N ARG A 23 -4.26 -21.38 7.00
CA ARG A 23 -2.92 -21.98 7.11
C ARG A 23 -3.06 -23.46 6.81
N LEU A 24 -2.34 -23.93 5.79
CA LEU A 24 -2.21 -25.35 5.51
C LEU A 24 -0.86 -25.80 6.04
N SER A 25 -0.86 -26.51 7.17
CA SER A 25 0.30 -27.28 7.61
C SER A 25 0.25 -28.63 6.93
N ALA A 26 1.22 -28.94 6.07
CA ALA A 26 1.41 -30.29 5.57
C ALA A 26 1.99 -31.14 6.71
N GLY A 27 1.24 -32.15 7.14
CA GLY A 27 1.68 -33.05 8.21
C GLY A 27 2.84 -33.96 7.77
N SER A 28 3.83 -34.06 8.66
CA SER A 28 5.01 -34.96 8.69
C SER A 28 6.27 -34.54 7.92
N PRO A 29 7.47 -34.64 8.54
CA PRO A 29 8.70 -34.08 8.03
C PRO A 29 9.41 -35.06 7.08
N GLN A 30 9.08 -35.05 5.79
CA GLN A 30 9.93 -35.75 4.81
C GLN A 30 9.93 -35.20 3.38
N THR A 31 9.39 -34.00 3.18
CA THR A 31 9.59 -33.21 1.96
C THR A 31 9.71 -31.76 2.39
N GLY A 32 10.75 -31.05 1.95
CA GLY A 32 11.00 -29.63 2.23
C GLY A 32 9.95 -28.71 1.60
N LEU A 33 8.68 -28.92 1.95
CA LEU A 33 7.55 -28.10 1.53
C LEU A 33 7.53 -26.85 2.41
N MET A 34 7.70 -25.69 1.80
CA MET A 34 7.44 -24.41 2.47
C MET A 34 6.01 -24.41 3.02
N GLU A 35 5.85 -24.06 4.29
CA GLU A 35 4.52 -23.80 4.85
C GLU A 35 3.85 -22.66 4.05
N ALA A 36 2.55 -22.77 3.81
CA ALA A 36 1.83 -21.87 2.91
C ALA A 36 0.69 -21.14 3.62
N PHE A 37 0.56 -19.85 3.29
CA PHE A 37 -0.60 -19.02 3.58
C PHE A 37 -1.48 -18.90 2.34
N THR A 38 -2.78 -19.16 2.46
CA THR A 38 -3.70 -19.07 1.32
C THR A 38 -4.72 -17.97 1.55
N LYS A 39 -4.83 -17.05 0.59
CA LYS A 39 -5.94 -16.10 0.47
C LYS A 39 -6.89 -16.59 -0.61
N SER A 40 -8.19 -16.62 -0.32
CA SER A 40 -9.20 -17.00 -1.31
C SER A 40 -10.40 -16.06 -1.27
N ARG A 41 -10.91 -15.71 -2.46
CA ARG A 41 -12.10 -14.88 -2.65
C ARG A 41 -12.83 -15.31 -3.92
N GLN A 42 -14.04 -15.85 -3.76
CA GLN A 42 -14.83 -16.40 -4.86
C GLN A 42 -15.33 -15.35 -5.85
N ASP A 43 -15.60 -14.13 -5.38
CA ASP A 43 -16.08 -12.99 -6.17
C ASP A 43 -14.94 -12.04 -6.58
N ALA A 44 -13.69 -12.51 -6.55
CA ALA A 44 -12.56 -11.68 -6.97
C ALA A 44 -12.70 -11.30 -8.46
N PRO A 45 -12.55 -10.01 -8.81
CA PRO A 45 -12.44 -9.60 -10.20
C PRO A 45 -11.27 -10.33 -10.88
N VAL A 46 -11.37 -10.47 -12.20
CA VAL A 46 -10.29 -11.02 -13.02
C VAL A 46 -9.00 -10.22 -12.78
N GLY A 47 -7.89 -10.93 -12.56
CA GLY A 47 -6.58 -10.32 -12.35
C GLY A 47 -6.34 -9.81 -10.93
N PHE A 48 -7.25 -10.01 -9.98
CA PHE A 48 -7.12 -9.46 -8.62
C PHE A 48 -5.90 -10.00 -7.86
N PHE A 49 -5.77 -11.33 -7.79
CA PHE A 49 -4.65 -11.94 -7.08
C PHE A 49 -3.39 -12.00 -7.95
N GLU A 50 -3.57 -12.06 -9.27
CA GLU A 50 -2.49 -11.99 -10.24
C GLU A 50 -1.79 -10.61 -10.22
N ALA A 51 -2.52 -9.53 -9.96
CA ALA A 51 -1.95 -8.20 -9.76
C ALA A 51 -1.08 -8.15 -8.48
N GLU A 52 -1.54 -8.76 -7.38
CA GLU A 52 -0.75 -8.87 -6.15
C GLU A 52 0.53 -9.67 -6.39
N ALA A 53 0.43 -10.82 -7.07
CA ALA A 53 1.59 -11.64 -7.42
C ALA A 53 2.59 -10.87 -8.31
N ALA A 54 2.11 -10.17 -9.34
CA ALA A 54 2.95 -9.34 -10.20
C ALA A 54 3.65 -8.21 -9.42
N GLY A 55 2.95 -7.60 -8.46
CA GLY A 55 3.53 -6.60 -7.56
C GLY A 55 4.62 -7.17 -6.66
N LEU A 56 4.39 -8.32 -6.05
CA LEU A 56 5.36 -9.01 -5.19
C LEU A 56 6.64 -9.38 -5.94
N ASP A 57 6.50 -9.92 -7.16
CA ASP A 57 7.63 -10.29 -8.02
C ASP A 57 8.43 -9.07 -8.46
N TRP A 58 7.75 -7.99 -8.85
CA TRP A 58 8.39 -6.77 -9.32
C TRP A 58 9.13 -5.99 -8.22
N LEU A 59 8.59 -6.00 -7.00
CA LEU A 59 9.27 -5.46 -5.82
C LEU A 59 10.45 -6.34 -5.40
N THR A 60 10.33 -7.67 -5.46
CA THR A 60 11.46 -8.60 -5.20
C THR A 60 12.62 -8.36 -6.15
N ALA A 61 12.32 -8.11 -7.43
CA ALA A 61 13.31 -7.84 -8.46
C ALA A 61 14.12 -6.54 -8.22
N ALA A 62 13.70 -5.68 -7.29
CA ALA A 62 14.46 -4.51 -6.89
C ALA A 62 15.68 -4.83 -6.00
N HIS A 63 15.78 -6.06 -5.47
CA HIS A 63 16.84 -6.49 -4.54
C HIS A 63 16.97 -5.57 -3.30
N GLY A 64 15.85 -4.97 -2.88
CA GLY A 64 15.72 -4.11 -1.70
C GLY A 64 15.05 -4.84 -0.53
N ALA A 65 13.93 -4.31 -0.06
CA ALA A 65 13.10 -4.94 0.97
C ALA A 65 12.56 -6.30 0.48
N ARG A 66 12.64 -7.32 1.33
CA ARG A 66 12.09 -8.66 1.05
C ARG A 66 10.57 -8.58 0.98
N THR A 67 9.98 -9.18 -0.04
CA THR A 67 8.52 -9.42 -0.08
C THR A 67 8.24 -10.90 0.13
N VAL A 68 6.99 -11.23 0.47
CA VAL A 68 6.56 -12.60 0.63
C VAL A 68 6.62 -13.35 -0.71
N ALA A 69 7.20 -14.54 -0.71
CA ALA A 69 7.30 -15.38 -1.91
C ALA A 69 5.93 -15.92 -2.35
N VAL A 70 5.64 -15.83 -3.65
CA VAL A 70 4.45 -16.44 -4.27
C VAL A 70 4.73 -17.90 -4.59
N ILE A 71 3.91 -18.81 -4.06
CA ILE A 71 3.97 -20.26 -4.34
C ILE A 71 3.14 -20.59 -5.59
N ASP A 72 1.88 -20.14 -5.63
CA ASP A 72 1.02 -20.20 -6.81
C ASP A 72 -0.06 -19.12 -6.77
N VAL A 73 -0.52 -18.71 -7.95
CA VAL A 73 -1.63 -17.78 -8.12
C VAL A 73 -2.59 -18.31 -9.18
N ALA A 74 -3.89 -18.13 -8.94
CA ALA A 74 -4.97 -18.48 -9.84
C ALA A 74 -6.17 -17.53 -9.64
N PRO A 75 -7.14 -17.49 -10.56
CA PRO A 75 -8.34 -16.69 -10.37
C PRO A 75 -9.02 -17.02 -9.03
N GLY A 76 -9.18 -15.99 -8.18
CA GLY A 76 -9.80 -16.13 -6.87
C GLY A 76 -8.93 -16.72 -5.75
N ARG A 77 -7.64 -17.00 -5.99
CA ARG A 77 -6.71 -17.50 -4.96
C ARG A 77 -5.26 -17.11 -5.19
N ILE A 78 -4.56 -16.75 -4.10
CA ILE A 78 -3.09 -16.73 -4.05
C ILE A 78 -2.59 -17.57 -2.88
N ARG A 79 -1.52 -18.33 -3.13
CA ARG A 79 -0.76 -19.09 -2.13
C ARG A 79 0.62 -18.46 -1.99
N LEU A 80 0.94 -18.07 -0.77
CA LEU A 80 2.16 -17.37 -0.40
C LEU A 80 2.96 -18.24 0.58
N GLU A 81 4.27 -18.02 0.69
CA GLU A 81 5.04 -18.57 1.80
C GLU A 81 4.43 -18.10 3.15
N TRP A 82 4.53 -18.95 4.15
CA TRP A 82 4.21 -18.57 5.52
C TRP A 82 5.43 -17.89 6.16
N VAL A 83 5.23 -16.71 6.74
CA VAL A 83 6.28 -15.95 7.44
C VAL A 83 6.04 -16.05 8.95
N PRO A 84 6.92 -16.73 9.72
CA PRO A 84 6.82 -16.75 11.18
C PRO A 84 7.19 -15.38 11.76
N GLU A 85 6.23 -14.74 12.43
CA GLU A 85 6.44 -13.42 13.03
C GLU A 85 7.18 -13.49 14.38
N VAL A 86 8.07 -12.52 14.61
CA VAL A 86 8.83 -12.30 15.84
C VAL A 86 8.68 -10.85 16.30
N PRO A 87 8.97 -10.52 17.57
CA PRO A 87 8.94 -9.13 18.01
C PRO A 87 9.89 -8.24 17.18
N PRO A 88 9.47 -6.99 16.85
CA PRO A 88 10.31 -6.06 16.12
C PRO A 88 11.57 -5.68 16.91
N THR A 89 12.64 -5.31 16.21
CA THR A 89 13.86 -4.76 16.84
C THR A 89 14.33 -3.52 16.10
N ARG A 90 15.02 -2.61 16.80
CA ARG A 90 15.62 -1.40 16.19
C ARG A 90 16.58 -1.73 15.05
N THR A 91 17.38 -2.79 15.21
CA THR A 91 18.32 -3.24 14.17
C THR A 91 17.59 -3.69 12.91
N ALA A 92 16.52 -4.50 13.05
CA ALA A 92 15.71 -4.92 11.91
C ALA A 92 14.98 -3.72 11.27
N ALA A 93 14.53 -2.74 12.06
CA ALA A 93 13.88 -1.54 11.58
C ALA A 93 14.81 -0.66 10.73
N ARG A 94 16.04 -0.42 11.22
CA ARG A 94 17.07 0.29 10.44
C ARG A 94 17.41 -0.45 9.15
N ALA A 95 17.60 -1.77 9.21
CA ALA A 95 17.89 -2.58 8.02
C ALA A 95 16.74 -2.54 7.01
N PHE A 96 15.50 -2.55 7.49
CA PHE A 96 14.31 -2.37 6.66
C PHE A 96 14.29 -1.01 5.96
N GLY A 97 14.56 0.08 6.67
CA GLY A 97 14.68 1.42 6.08
C GLY A 97 15.64 1.46 4.91
N SER A 98 16.87 0.95 5.12
CA SER A 98 17.89 0.89 4.07
C SER A 98 17.46 0.00 2.89
N ALA A 99 16.80 -1.12 3.16
CA ALA A 99 16.27 -2.00 2.12
C ALA A 99 15.14 -1.37 1.31
N LEU A 100 14.26 -0.59 1.95
CA LEU A 100 13.19 0.14 1.30
C LEU A 100 13.74 1.24 0.38
N ALA A 101 14.79 1.96 0.80
CA ALA A 101 15.48 2.93 -0.05
C ALA A 101 16.01 2.29 -1.34
N ARG A 102 16.59 1.09 -1.26
CA ARG A 102 17.02 0.33 -2.44
C ARG A 102 15.85 -0.11 -3.33
N THR A 103 14.73 -0.52 -2.72
CA THR A 103 13.50 -0.83 -3.49
C THR A 103 13.04 0.37 -4.30
N HIS A 104 12.98 1.55 -3.68
CA HIS A 104 12.57 2.78 -4.36
C HIS A 104 13.55 3.19 -5.45
N ALA A 105 14.85 3.10 -5.18
CA ALA A 105 15.93 3.45 -6.12
C ALA A 105 15.98 2.54 -7.37
N ALA A 106 15.36 1.36 -7.35
CA ALA A 106 15.25 0.51 -8.54
C ALA A 106 14.39 1.14 -9.66
N GLY A 107 13.57 2.14 -9.32
CA GLY A 107 12.84 2.97 -10.27
C GLY A 107 11.72 2.29 -11.04
N ALA A 108 10.83 3.09 -11.61
CA ALA A 108 9.73 2.65 -12.46
C ALA A 108 9.73 3.41 -13.79
N ARG A 109 8.99 2.90 -14.78
CA ARG A 109 8.95 3.47 -16.13
C ARG A 109 8.34 4.87 -16.18
N SER A 110 7.33 5.11 -15.35
CA SER A 110 6.52 6.34 -15.30
C SER A 110 5.70 6.36 -14.01
N PHE A 111 5.12 7.52 -13.69
CA PHE A 111 4.14 7.58 -12.60
C PHE A 111 2.87 6.82 -13.01
N GLY A 112 2.36 6.01 -12.09
CA GLY A 112 1.23 5.11 -12.31
C GLY A 112 1.54 3.82 -13.06
N ALA A 113 2.79 3.59 -13.48
CA ALA A 113 3.17 2.40 -14.22
C ALA A 113 2.83 1.13 -13.43
N PRO A 114 2.19 0.12 -14.04
CA PRO A 114 2.03 -1.18 -13.40
C PRO A 114 3.40 -1.89 -13.30
N PRO A 115 3.49 -2.96 -12.50
CA PRO A 115 4.64 -3.86 -12.50
C PRO A 115 5.10 -4.25 -13.92
N ASP A 116 6.41 -4.38 -14.14
CA ASP A 116 6.95 -4.69 -15.46
C ASP A 116 6.39 -6.03 -15.99
N GLY A 117 5.87 -6.02 -17.23
CA GLY A 117 5.23 -7.18 -17.85
C GLY A 117 3.77 -7.44 -17.44
N TRP A 118 3.24 -6.72 -16.46
CA TRP A 118 1.82 -6.79 -16.09
C TRP A 118 0.97 -5.86 -16.97
N VAL A 119 -0.08 -6.42 -17.57
CA VAL A 119 -1.04 -5.69 -18.43
C VAL A 119 -2.47 -5.72 -17.89
N GLY A 120 -2.65 -6.23 -16.68
CA GLY A 120 -3.95 -6.35 -16.02
C GLY A 120 -4.27 -5.17 -15.10
N PRO A 121 -5.40 -5.24 -14.38
CA PRO A 121 -5.82 -4.19 -13.45
C PRO A 121 -4.87 -4.05 -12.26
N LEU A 122 -4.90 -2.88 -11.61
CA LEU A 122 -4.28 -2.65 -10.30
C LEU A 122 -5.35 -2.54 -9.23
N PHE A 123 -4.99 -2.81 -7.97
CA PHE A 123 -5.90 -2.71 -6.83
C PHE A 123 -5.21 -2.14 -5.61
N ILE A 124 -5.98 -1.46 -4.77
CA ILE A 124 -5.63 -1.17 -3.38
C ILE A 124 -6.76 -1.70 -2.47
N GLY A 125 -6.40 -2.60 -1.56
CA GLY A 125 -7.36 -3.43 -0.85
C GLY A 125 -8.32 -4.15 -1.82
N ARG A 126 -9.60 -3.76 -1.83
CA ARG A 126 -10.63 -4.36 -2.72
C ARG A 126 -11.05 -3.44 -3.86
N ARG A 127 -10.46 -2.26 -3.98
CA ARG A 127 -10.86 -1.23 -4.94
C ARG A 127 -9.91 -1.25 -6.14
N PRO A 128 -10.42 -1.17 -7.38
CA PRO A 128 -9.56 -1.03 -8.54
C PRO A 128 -8.84 0.32 -8.50
N MET A 129 -7.61 0.35 -9.02
CA MET A 129 -6.85 1.55 -9.31
C MET A 129 -6.51 1.59 -10.79
N ALA A 130 -6.48 2.79 -11.37
CA ALA A 130 -6.01 2.98 -12.72
C ALA A 130 -4.48 2.84 -12.79
N SER A 131 -3.99 2.09 -13.77
CA SER A 131 -2.62 2.22 -14.26
C SER A 131 -2.51 3.46 -15.12
N ALA A 132 -1.35 4.11 -15.10
CA ALA A 132 -1.07 5.26 -15.93
C ALA A 132 0.38 5.25 -16.44
N GLU A 133 0.67 6.10 -17.41
CA GLU A 133 2.03 6.34 -17.89
C GLU A 133 2.32 7.84 -17.96
N ASP A 134 2.16 8.53 -16.82
CA ASP A 134 2.38 9.99 -16.75
C ASP A 134 3.84 10.34 -16.49
N ALA A 135 4.23 11.49 -17.03
CA ALA A 135 5.53 12.10 -16.81
C ALA A 135 5.60 12.92 -15.51
N THR A 136 4.47 13.46 -15.03
CA THR A 136 4.41 14.30 -13.83
C THR A 136 3.74 13.55 -12.68
N TRP A 137 4.27 13.72 -11.47
CA TRP A 137 3.74 13.04 -10.30
C TRP A 137 2.39 13.63 -9.89
N GLY A 138 2.31 14.95 -9.74
CA GLY A 138 1.13 15.63 -9.22
C GLY A 138 -0.10 15.44 -10.09
N GLY A 139 0.07 15.50 -11.41
CA GLY A 139 -1.00 15.23 -12.38
C GLY A 139 -1.60 13.83 -12.23
N PHE A 140 -0.73 12.81 -12.17
CA PHE A 140 -1.11 11.42 -11.92
C PHE A 140 -1.74 11.24 -10.53
N TYR A 141 -1.10 11.76 -9.49
CA TYR A 141 -1.48 11.51 -8.11
C TYR A 141 -2.86 12.10 -7.80
N ALA A 142 -3.11 13.34 -8.19
CA ALA A 142 -4.43 13.96 -8.02
C ALA A 142 -5.52 13.19 -8.79
N ARG A 143 -5.29 12.94 -10.08
CA ARG A 143 -6.30 12.35 -11.00
C ARG A 143 -6.61 10.89 -10.71
N ASP A 144 -5.60 10.06 -10.48
CA ASP A 144 -5.74 8.60 -10.45
C ASP A 144 -5.57 7.99 -9.06
N ARG A 145 -5.12 8.76 -8.06
CA ARG A 145 -4.95 8.27 -6.69
C ARG A 145 -5.86 8.98 -5.69
N VAL A 146 -6.08 10.28 -5.78
CA VAL A 146 -6.90 10.98 -4.78
C VAL A 146 -8.37 11.12 -5.23
N LEU A 147 -8.61 11.81 -6.34
CA LEU A 147 -9.96 12.18 -6.79
C LEU A 147 -10.94 11.02 -7.00
N PRO A 148 -10.54 9.83 -7.50
CA PRO A 148 -11.47 8.71 -7.64
C PRO A 148 -12.05 8.24 -6.31
N PHE A 149 -11.25 8.31 -5.23
CA PHE A 149 -11.69 7.90 -3.90
C PHE A 149 -12.40 9.02 -3.14
N VAL A 150 -12.14 10.29 -3.46
CA VAL A 150 -12.94 11.42 -2.98
C VAL A 150 -14.39 11.28 -3.46
N ALA A 151 -14.60 10.96 -4.74
CA ALA A 151 -15.94 10.72 -5.27
C ALA A 151 -16.67 9.60 -4.51
N LEU A 152 -15.98 8.49 -4.24
CA LEU A 152 -16.54 7.39 -3.44
C LEU A 152 -16.79 7.79 -1.98
N ALA A 153 -15.98 8.67 -1.40
CA ALA A 153 -16.14 9.18 -0.04
C ALA A 153 -17.36 10.11 0.09
N GLU A 154 -17.63 10.94 -0.92
CA GLU A 154 -18.85 11.76 -1.06
C GLU A 154 -20.08 10.86 -1.16
N GLU A 155 -20.05 9.87 -2.06
CA GLU A 155 -21.14 8.89 -2.22
C GLU A 155 -21.43 8.13 -0.92
N ALA A 156 -20.39 7.81 -0.15
CA ALA A 156 -20.51 7.15 1.15
C ALA A 156 -20.94 8.10 2.29
N GLY A 157 -21.03 9.41 2.04
CA GLY A 157 -21.36 10.42 3.06
C GLY A 157 -20.29 10.57 4.15
N THR A 158 -19.06 10.18 3.85
CA THR A 158 -17.92 10.26 4.79
C THR A 158 -17.18 11.58 4.73
N ILE A 159 -17.44 12.39 3.71
CA ILE A 159 -17.07 13.81 3.64
C ILE A 159 -18.30 14.60 3.17
N ASP A 160 -18.41 15.87 3.57
CA ASP A 160 -19.45 16.78 3.10
C ASP A 160 -18.97 17.68 1.95
N ASP A 161 -19.91 18.43 1.34
CA ASP A 161 -19.62 19.26 0.16
C ASP A 161 -18.55 20.33 0.42
N ALA A 162 -18.43 20.82 1.66
CA ALA A 162 -17.41 21.81 2.02
C ALA A 162 -16.04 21.15 2.10
N GLU A 163 -15.94 20.03 2.82
CA GLU A 163 -14.72 19.22 2.91
C GLU A 163 -14.24 18.80 1.50
N ALA A 164 -15.16 18.32 0.65
CA ALA A 164 -14.85 17.90 -0.72
C ALA A 164 -14.33 19.05 -1.59
N ARG A 165 -14.85 20.28 -1.45
CA ARG A 165 -14.34 21.45 -2.18
C ARG A 165 -12.89 21.77 -1.82
N ASP A 166 -12.54 21.75 -0.54
CA ASP A 166 -11.17 22.01 -0.11
C ASP A 166 -10.21 20.91 -0.58
N ILE A 167 -10.62 19.64 -0.49
CA ILE A 167 -9.82 18.51 -1.00
C ILE A 167 -9.59 18.65 -2.51
N ARG A 168 -10.60 19.02 -3.28
CA ARG A 168 -10.47 19.25 -4.73
C ARG A 168 -9.54 20.43 -5.04
N ARG A 169 -9.61 21.52 -4.28
CA ARG A 169 -8.67 22.66 -4.41
C ARG A 169 -7.23 22.26 -4.11
N ALA A 170 -7.00 21.41 -3.11
CA ALA A 170 -5.68 20.85 -2.85
C ALA A 170 -5.21 20.00 -4.05
N CYS A 171 -6.08 19.14 -4.58
CA CYS A 171 -5.79 18.34 -5.77
C CYS A 171 -5.51 19.20 -7.02
N GLU A 172 -6.15 20.35 -7.17
CA GLU A 172 -5.88 21.29 -8.28
C GLU A 172 -4.46 21.86 -8.20
N ARG A 173 -3.99 22.28 -7.01
CA ARG A 173 -2.60 22.71 -6.81
C ARG A 173 -1.60 21.59 -7.10
N ILE A 174 -1.89 20.39 -6.62
CA ILE A 174 -1.06 19.21 -6.88
C ILE A 174 -0.99 18.90 -8.37
N ALA A 175 -2.13 18.88 -9.06
CA ALA A 175 -2.20 18.62 -10.50
C ALA A 175 -1.53 19.72 -11.34
N ALA A 176 -1.45 20.95 -10.83
CA ALA A 176 -0.74 22.06 -11.46
C ALA A 176 0.80 21.95 -11.36
N GLY A 177 1.31 20.99 -10.58
CA GLY A 177 2.75 20.76 -10.40
C GLY A 177 3.39 21.61 -9.31
N ASP A 178 2.61 22.25 -8.43
CA ASP A 178 3.12 23.06 -7.30
C ASP A 178 4.09 22.27 -6.38
N PHE A 179 3.98 20.94 -6.38
CA PHE A 179 4.75 20.02 -5.55
C PHE A 179 5.51 18.97 -6.36
N ASP A 180 5.59 19.10 -7.68
CA ASP A 180 6.48 18.26 -8.48
C ASP A 180 7.93 18.68 -8.21
N ASP A 181 8.82 17.71 -8.02
CA ASP A 181 10.20 17.92 -7.56
C ASP A 181 11.26 17.28 -8.47
N ASP A 182 10.86 16.92 -9.69
CA ASP A 182 11.68 16.24 -10.70
C ASP A 182 12.27 14.88 -10.27
N GLU A 183 11.82 14.33 -9.13
CA GLU A 183 12.26 13.00 -8.71
C GLU A 183 11.74 11.93 -9.68
N PRO A 184 12.57 10.92 -10.02
CA PRO A 184 12.12 9.86 -10.90
C PRO A 184 11.07 8.97 -10.19
N PRO A 185 10.13 8.37 -10.94
CA PRO A 185 9.19 7.40 -10.39
C PRO A 185 9.92 6.26 -9.67
N ALA A 186 9.56 6.01 -8.42
CA ALA A 186 10.05 4.92 -7.60
C ALA A 186 9.16 3.67 -7.74
N ARG A 187 9.72 2.48 -7.50
CA ARG A 187 8.90 1.29 -7.24
C ARG A 187 8.36 1.35 -5.83
N ILE A 188 7.11 1.75 -5.66
CA ILE A 188 6.50 1.81 -4.34
C ILE A 188 5.68 0.56 -4.06
N HIS A 189 5.59 0.19 -2.78
CA HIS A 189 4.67 -0.81 -2.28
C HIS A 189 3.22 -0.35 -2.46
N GLY A 190 2.93 0.94 -2.24
CA GLY A 190 1.65 1.59 -2.53
C GLY A 190 0.55 1.39 -1.47
N ASP A 191 0.80 0.50 -0.50
CA ASP A 191 -0.07 0.26 0.68
C ASP A 191 0.80 -0.05 1.92
N LEU A 192 1.85 0.73 2.18
CA LEU A 192 2.88 0.40 3.17
C LEU A 192 2.56 0.92 4.57
N TRP A 193 1.76 0.17 5.32
CA TRP A 193 1.44 0.43 6.73
C TRP A 193 1.87 -0.72 7.65
N ALA A 194 1.82 -0.54 8.97
CA ALA A 194 2.25 -1.55 9.95
C ALA A 194 1.71 -2.97 9.68
N GLY A 195 0.47 -3.12 9.23
CA GLY A 195 -0.14 -4.43 8.95
C GLY A 195 0.48 -5.17 7.76
N ASN A 196 1.17 -4.46 6.86
CA ASN A 196 1.84 -5.01 5.69
C ASN A 196 3.36 -5.17 5.90
N VAL A 197 3.85 -4.98 7.14
CA VAL A 197 5.24 -5.11 7.56
C VAL A 197 5.35 -6.27 8.55
N LEU A 198 5.71 -7.46 8.07
CA LEU A 198 5.91 -8.62 8.92
C LEU A 198 7.35 -8.67 9.44
N TRP A 199 7.51 -8.86 10.74
CA TRP A 199 8.82 -8.94 11.39
C TRP A 199 9.20 -10.41 11.51
N SER A 200 10.26 -10.87 10.85
CA SER A 200 10.73 -12.26 10.89
C SER A 200 12.13 -12.37 11.49
N HIS A 201 12.58 -13.60 11.73
CA HIS A 201 13.96 -13.87 12.17
C HIS A 201 15.03 -13.33 11.20
N ASP A 202 14.71 -13.27 9.90
CA ASP A 202 15.63 -12.82 8.85
C ASP A 202 15.43 -11.34 8.48
N GLY A 203 14.60 -10.60 9.23
CA GLY A 203 14.28 -9.20 8.99
C GLY A 203 12.83 -8.98 8.57
N VAL A 204 12.55 -7.81 7.99
CA VAL A 204 11.20 -7.42 7.56
C VAL A 204 10.82 -8.10 6.24
N VAL A 205 9.56 -8.54 6.15
CA VAL A 205 8.93 -9.08 4.95
C VAL A 205 7.68 -8.26 4.64
N LEU A 206 7.59 -7.74 3.42
CA LEU A 206 6.43 -6.98 2.95
C LEU A 206 5.37 -7.89 2.32
N ILE A 207 4.11 -7.56 2.55
CA ILE A 207 2.95 -8.30 2.04
C ILE A 207 1.89 -7.34 1.49
N ASP A 208 0.98 -7.86 0.67
CA ASP A 208 -0.23 -7.17 0.20
C ASP A 208 0.05 -5.84 -0.54
N PRO A 209 0.98 -5.81 -1.51
CA PRO A 209 1.31 -4.58 -2.20
C PRO A 209 0.19 -4.11 -3.13
N ALA A 210 0.03 -2.79 -3.22
CA ALA A 210 -0.65 -2.09 -4.30
C ALA A 210 0.41 -1.51 -5.27
N ALA A 211 1.36 -2.34 -5.70
CA ALA A 211 2.61 -1.89 -6.32
C ALA A 211 2.40 -1.13 -7.64
N HIS A 212 3.08 0.00 -7.79
CA HIS A 212 3.13 0.78 -9.02
C HIS A 212 4.30 1.77 -9.00
N GLY A 213 4.56 2.43 -10.13
CA GLY A 213 5.44 3.60 -10.19
C GLY A 213 4.82 4.80 -9.46
N GLY A 214 5.50 5.34 -8.45
CA GLY A 214 4.97 6.43 -7.63
C GLY A 214 6.06 7.29 -7.01
N HIS A 215 5.67 8.25 -6.17
CA HIS A 215 6.63 9.01 -5.39
C HIS A 215 7.01 8.25 -4.12
N ARG A 216 8.31 8.13 -3.85
CA ARG A 216 8.82 7.33 -2.72
C ARG A 216 8.35 7.79 -1.36
N GLU A 217 8.12 9.10 -1.19
CA GLU A 217 7.57 9.64 0.05
C GLU A 217 6.15 9.12 0.36
N THR A 218 5.40 8.59 -0.63
CA THR A 218 4.07 8.00 -0.39
C THR A 218 4.13 6.80 0.55
N ASP A 219 5.09 5.89 0.36
CA ASP A 219 5.26 4.74 1.25
C ASP A 219 5.68 5.16 2.65
N LEU A 220 6.59 6.15 2.77
CA LEU A 220 7.03 6.69 4.06
C LEU A 220 5.89 7.40 4.79
N ALA A 221 5.09 8.20 4.08
CA ALA A 221 3.95 8.91 4.63
C ALA A 221 2.86 7.94 5.14
N MET A 222 2.73 6.77 4.52
CA MET A 222 1.81 5.73 4.97
C MET A 222 2.29 5.03 6.26
N LEU A 223 3.59 4.82 6.41
CA LEU A 223 4.19 4.37 7.68
C LEU A 223 4.00 5.42 8.79
N HIS A 224 4.06 6.71 8.49
CA HIS A 224 3.71 7.78 9.45
C HIS A 224 2.23 7.78 9.83
N LEU A 225 1.33 7.51 8.86
CA LEU A 225 -0.12 7.60 9.07
C LEU A 225 -0.66 6.52 10.00
N PHE A 226 -0.28 5.27 9.72
CA PHE A 226 -0.80 4.08 10.42
C PHE A 226 0.23 3.47 11.38
N GLY A 227 1.39 4.10 11.50
CA GLY A 227 2.49 3.69 12.35
C GLY A 227 3.36 2.60 11.75
N CYS A 228 4.53 2.44 12.38
CA CYS A 228 5.45 1.33 12.20
C CYS A 228 6.28 1.19 13.48
N PRO A 229 6.51 -0.03 14.02
CA PRO A 229 7.45 -0.20 15.12
C PRO A 229 8.83 0.37 14.78
N TYR A 230 9.36 1.22 15.67
CA TYR A 230 10.67 1.87 15.50
C TYR A 230 10.78 2.73 14.23
N LEU A 231 9.72 3.48 13.88
CA LEU A 231 9.67 4.32 12.68
C LEU A 231 10.89 5.25 12.54
N ASP A 232 11.36 5.88 13.62
CA ASP A 232 12.56 6.73 13.57
C ASP A 232 13.80 5.96 13.09
N ASP A 233 13.98 4.72 13.56
CA ASP A 233 15.07 3.85 13.11
C ASP A 233 14.88 3.43 11.64
N VAL A 234 13.64 3.23 11.17
CA VAL A 234 13.32 2.99 9.75
C VAL A 234 13.71 4.20 8.90
N ILE A 235 13.30 5.41 9.29
CA ILE A 235 13.63 6.65 8.57
C ILE A 235 15.14 6.90 8.54
N GLU A 236 15.84 6.65 9.65
CA GLU A 236 17.30 6.76 9.70
C GLU A 236 18.00 5.76 8.77
N GLY A 237 17.52 4.50 8.76
CA GLY A 237 17.98 3.48 7.83
C GLY A 237 17.76 3.90 6.37
N TYR A 238 16.58 4.44 6.07
CA TYR A 238 16.22 4.92 4.74
C TYR A 238 17.15 6.06 4.28
N ARG A 239 17.34 7.08 5.11
CA ARG A 239 18.25 8.21 4.86
C ARG A 239 19.72 7.79 4.67
N SER A 240 20.13 6.66 5.23
CA SER A 240 21.51 6.18 5.11
C SER A 240 21.84 5.63 3.71
N ASP A 241 20.85 5.04 3.03
CA ASP A 241 21.00 4.36 1.73
C ASP A 241 20.26 5.07 0.58
N GLY A 242 19.51 6.14 0.88
CA GLY A 242 18.70 6.88 -0.10
C GLY A 242 18.72 8.38 0.12
N ASP A 243 18.35 9.13 -0.91
CA ASP A 243 18.24 10.59 -0.85
C ASP A 243 16.82 10.96 -0.40
N LEU A 244 16.64 11.23 0.88
CA LEU A 244 15.39 11.75 1.44
C LEU A 244 15.63 13.19 1.89
N ALA A 245 14.89 14.12 1.29
CA ALA A 245 14.99 15.53 1.60
C ALA A 245 14.85 15.79 3.11
N THR A 246 15.62 16.77 3.62
CA THR A 246 15.66 17.07 5.06
C THR A 246 14.33 17.56 5.60
N ASP A 247 13.46 18.12 4.75
CA ASP A 247 12.17 18.67 5.11
C ASP A 247 10.97 17.82 4.62
N TYR A 248 11.21 16.54 4.26
CA TYR A 248 10.17 15.64 3.75
C TYR A 248 8.96 15.53 4.70
N GLU A 249 9.17 15.70 6.01
CA GLU A 249 8.10 15.64 6.99
C GLU A 249 7.00 16.69 6.71
N ARG A 250 7.33 17.82 6.07
CA ARG A 250 6.35 18.85 5.67
C ARG A 250 5.39 18.37 4.58
N ARG A 251 5.82 17.41 3.76
CA ARG A 251 5.03 16.82 2.66
C ARG A 251 4.29 15.55 3.07
N ILE A 252 4.41 15.08 4.30
CA ILE A 252 3.66 13.91 4.79
C ILE A 252 2.14 14.06 4.55
N PRO A 253 1.47 15.17 4.92
CA PRO A 253 0.02 15.31 4.68
C PRO A 253 -0.36 15.26 3.20
N LEU A 254 0.48 15.80 2.32
CA LEU A 254 0.32 15.73 0.86
C LEU A 254 0.30 14.27 0.37
N HIS A 255 1.27 13.48 0.80
CA HIS A 255 1.38 12.06 0.45
C HIS A 255 0.35 11.16 1.18
N GLN A 256 -0.29 11.66 2.24
CA GLN A 256 -1.36 10.95 2.96
C GLN A 256 -2.75 11.14 2.33
N LEU A 257 -2.95 12.08 1.40
CA LEU A 257 -4.25 12.28 0.75
C LEU A 257 -4.80 11.00 0.09
N HIS A 258 -3.96 10.24 -0.62
CA HIS A 258 -4.39 8.99 -1.26
C HIS A 258 -4.84 7.94 -0.24
N PRO A 259 -4.02 7.49 0.73
CA PRO A 259 -4.47 6.48 1.68
C PRO A 259 -5.65 6.95 2.53
N LEU A 260 -5.72 8.23 2.90
CA LEU A 260 -6.88 8.78 3.61
C LEU A 260 -8.14 8.77 2.76
N ALA A 261 -8.07 9.09 1.46
CA ALA A 261 -9.22 9.01 0.55
C ALA A 261 -9.70 7.57 0.37
N VAL A 262 -8.78 6.60 0.22
CA VAL A 262 -9.10 5.17 0.16
C VAL A 262 -9.84 4.72 1.43
N HIS A 263 -9.39 5.17 2.60
CA HIS A 263 -10.03 4.81 3.88
C HIS A 263 -11.36 5.54 4.09
N ALA A 264 -11.47 6.82 3.73
CA ALA A 264 -12.72 7.57 3.78
C ALA A 264 -13.80 6.88 2.93
N ALA A 265 -13.45 6.41 1.74
CA ALA A 265 -14.35 5.69 0.83
C ALA A 265 -14.93 4.36 1.36
N GLY A 266 -14.55 3.87 2.55
CA GLY A 266 -15.06 2.58 3.06
C GLY A 266 -15.04 2.34 4.57
N HIS A 267 -14.33 3.15 5.37
CA HIS A 267 -14.04 2.85 6.77
C HIS A 267 -14.55 3.91 7.77
N GLY A 268 -15.13 5.02 7.28
CA GLY A 268 -15.97 5.94 8.08
C GLY A 268 -15.48 7.39 8.16
N ARG A 269 -16.33 8.28 8.72
CA ARG A 269 -16.16 9.75 8.74
C ARG A 269 -14.86 10.25 9.40
N HIS A 270 -14.28 9.50 10.33
CA HIS A 270 -13.02 9.92 10.95
C HIS A 270 -11.86 10.01 9.95
N TYR A 271 -11.82 9.12 8.95
CA TYR A 271 -10.88 9.21 7.84
C TYR A 271 -11.21 10.37 6.89
N GLY A 272 -12.49 10.67 6.68
CA GLY A 272 -12.92 11.83 5.89
C GLY A 272 -12.47 13.16 6.51
N ARG A 273 -12.55 13.29 7.84
CA ARG A 273 -12.01 14.45 8.57
C ARG A 273 -10.50 14.56 8.44
N ALA A 274 -9.78 13.45 8.66
CA ALA A 274 -8.33 13.43 8.51
C ALA A 274 -7.88 13.76 7.08
N LEU A 275 -8.63 13.30 6.06
CA LEU A 275 -8.42 13.67 4.66
C LEU A 275 -8.56 15.18 4.45
N HIS A 276 -9.61 15.78 5.02
CA HIS A 276 -9.83 17.23 4.95
C HIS A 276 -8.72 18.01 5.67
N ASP A 277 -8.35 17.60 6.89
CA ASP A 277 -7.25 18.22 7.65
C ASP A 277 -5.94 18.18 6.85
N ALA A 278 -5.62 17.05 6.22
CA ALA A 278 -4.44 16.92 5.36
C ALA A 278 -4.54 17.84 4.14
N ALA A 279 -5.71 17.98 3.51
CA ALA A 279 -5.92 18.90 2.39
C ALA A 279 -5.76 20.37 2.79
N LEU A 280 -6.22 20.76 3.99
CA LEU A 280 -6.01 22.12 4.51
C LEU A 280 -4.53 22.42 4.69
N VAL A 281 -3.74 21.47 5.21
CA VAL A 281 -2.28 21.64 5.30
C VAL A 281 -1.67 21.82 3.91
N VAL A 282 -2.07 21.02 2.91
CA VAL A 282 -1.58 21.18 1.53
C VAL A 282 -1.91 22.55 0.96
N LEU A 283 -3.08 23.12 1.29
CA LEU A 283 -3.46 24.46 0.84
C LEU A 283 -2.61 25.57 1.48
N GLU A 284 -1.96 25.31 2.61
CA GLU A 284 -1.08 26.24 3.32
C GLU A 284 0.42 26.09 2.98
N LEU A 285 0.82 24.97 2.34
CA LEU A 285 2.18 24.77 1.82
C LEU A 285 2.50 25.71 0.66
#